data_AF-A0A973IZ91-F1
#
_entry.id   AF-A0A973IZ91-F1
#
_cell.length_a   1.000
_cell.length_b   1.000
_cell.length_c   1.000
_cell.angle_alpha   90.00
_cell.angle_beta   90.00
_cell.angle_gamma   90.00
#
_symmetry.space_group_name_H-M   'P 1'
#
loop_
_entity.id
_entity.type
_entity.pdbx_description
1 polymer ?
#
loop_
_entity_poly.entity_id
_entity_poly.type
_entity_poly.pdbx_seq_one_letter_code
_entity_poly.pdbx_strand_id
1 'polypeptide(L)'
;MVFIFSMGFGAKASAATFYASSTGSNTAPYDTWEKAATSIQTAIDALATSGDEVVVNDEVWDLATPLTTASISLAGNGAFTVRSKSGNPLLSVLRSTAADQTLIDHDEASRTYDITFSGIGMTKTVPHTTTTVPALVFANQRGDVILSACRIYDVDINIGTSSVSGTVIRAGGASKTVIINGGTTITGISITAGGYYSLISSGLAADLVLSFVGFSDIDVTVGGAATANSTGMVYARKSMTLSDVTISDVTSTYSSASTGAHRGFFYTESTTLPLTVTNVTASNLTWTGGEIHGALFQALGPFTVSGLTFSSSLIEENVTNGLGGAFVSYGNSATGTIEDITVHDVICQHGCAVYCSQGGCNC
;
A
#
# COMPACT_ATOMS: atom_id res chain seq x y z
N MET A 1 -19.67 -56.93 -29.25
CA MET A 1 -19.52 -56.02 -28.10
C MET A 1 -18.54 -54.94 -28.53
N VAL A 2 -19.03 -53.74 -28.86
CA VAL A 2 -18.20 -52.62 -29.34
C VAL A 2 -17.94 -51.73 -28.14
N PHE A 3 -16.68 -51.60 -27.73
CA PHE A 3 -16.26 -50.63 -26.73
C PHE A 3 -16.03 -49.28 -27.43
N ILE A 4 -16.89 -48.31 -27.16
CA ILE A 4 -16.66 -46.91 -27.55
C ILE A 4 -15.75 -46.31 -26.48
N PHE A 5 -14.48 -46.10 -26.82
CA PHE A 5 -13.54 -45.35 -25.99
C PHE A 5 -13.87 -43.85 -26.14
N SER A 6 -14.56 -43.28 -25.15
CA SER A 6 -14.75 -41.83 -25.03
C SER A 6 -13.42 -41.21 -24.61
N MET A 7 -12.59 -40.80 -25.57
CA MET A 7 -11.44 -39.94 -25.29
C MET A 7 -11.94 -38.53 -24.98
N GLY A 8 -12.07 -38.22 -23.69
CA GLY A 8 -12.30 -36.85 -23.24
C GLY A 8 -11.06 -36.01 -23.56
N PHE A 9 -11.08 -35.28 -24.66
CA PHE A 9 -10.16 -34.17 -24.89
C PHE A 9 -10.53 -33.07 -23.89
N GLY A 10 -9.87 -33.05 -22.74
CA GLY A 10 -9.90 -31.90 -21.85
C GLY A 10 -9.23 -30.73 -22.55
N ALA A 11 -10.03 -29.84 -23.15
CA ALA A 11 -9.53 -28.56 -23.61
C ALA A 11 -8.94 -27.82 -22.40
N LYS A 12 -7.63 -27.54 -22.42
CA LYS A 12 -7.08 -26.58 -21.46
C LYS A 12 -7.74 -25.24 -21.76
N ALA A 13 -8.55 -24.74 -20.85
CA ALA A 13 -9.08 -23.39 -20.95
C ALA A 13 -7.88 -22.44 -21.02
N SER A 14 -7.77 -21.71 -22.13
CA SER A 14 -6.79 -20.64 -22.28
C SER A 14 -7.33 -19.42 -21.55
N ALA A 15 -6.44 -18.68 -20.88
CA ALA A 15 -6.77 -17.36 -20.34
C ALA A 15 -7.37 -16.48 -21.45
N ALA A 16 -8.46 -15.79 -21.11
CA ALA A 16 -9.18 -14.88 -21.98
C ALA A 16 -8.88 -13.42 -21.65
N THR A 17 -9.05 -12.55 -22.64
CA THR A 17 -8.93 -11.10 -22.49
C THR A 17 -10.30 -10.46 -22.64
N PHE A 18 -10.71 -9.70 -21.64
CA PHE A 18 -11.95 -8.94 -21.58
C PHE A 18 -11.64 -7.46 -21.69
N TYR A 19 -12.38 -6.73 -22.51
CA TYR A 19 -12.19 -5.29 -22.72
C TYR A 19 -13.25 -4.51 -21.96
N ALA A 20 -12.86 -3.40 -21.34
CA ALA A 20 -13.76 -2.42 -20.74
C ALA A 20 -13.57 -1.05 -21.39
N SER A 21 -14.64 -0.46 -21.92
CA SER A 21 -14.67 0.88 -22.53
C SER A 21 -16.03 1.53 -22.31
N SER A 22 -16.07 2.80 -21.89
CA SER A 22 -17.33 3.54 -21.69
C SER A 22 -18.17 3.65 -22.97
N THR A 23 -17.55 3.49 -24.14
CA THR A 23 -18.19 3.52 -25.45
C THR A 23 -18.37 2.14 -26.10
N GLY A 24 -18.11 1.05 -25.36
CA GLY A 24 -18.30 -0.31 -25.84
C GLY A 24 -19.79 -0.66 -26.06
N SER A 25 -20.09 -1.70 -26.82
CA SER A 25 -21.48 -2.16 -27.01
C SER A 25 -22.03 -2.99 -25.85
N ASN A 26 -21.22 -3.27 -24.83
CA ASN A 26 -21.59 -4.11 -23.68
C ASN A 26 -22.11 -5.50 -24.11
N THR A 27 -21.44 -6.13 -25.08
CA THR A 27 -21.87 -7.41 -25.65
C THR A 27 -20.88 -8.50 -25.31
N ALA A 28 -21.31 -9.49 -24.52
CA ALA A 28 -20.50 -10.68 -24.23
C ALA A 28 -20.02 -11.35 -25.53
N PRO A 29 -18.80 -11.91 -25.57
CA PRO A 29 -17.93 -12.20 -24.44
C PRO A 29 -16.94 -11.06 -24.09
N TYR A 30 -17.18 -9.82 -24.56
CA TYR A 30 -16.30 -8.66 -24.33
C TYR A 30 -14.86 -8.86 -24.83
N ASP A 31 -14.68 -9.67 -25.88
CA ASP A 31 -13.38 -10.10 -26.42
C ASP A 31 -12.81 -9.16 -27.50
N THR A 32 -13.49 -8.04 -27.77
CA THR A 32 -13.01 -6.97 -28.66
C THR A 32 -13.41 -5.60 -28.11
N TRP A 33 -12.78 -4.52 -28.60
CA TRP A 33 -13.13 -3.16 -28.20
C TRP A 33 -14.57 -2.76 -28.58
N GLU A 34 -15.06 -3.23 -29.72
CA GLU A 34 -16.44 -2.98 -30.17
C GLU A 34 -17.44 -3.66 -29.23
N LYS A 35 -17.09 -4.84 -28.72
CA LYS A 35 -17.88 -5.61 -27.78
C LYS A 35 -17.65 -5.25 -26.32
N ALA A 36 -16.67 -4.38 -26.01
CA ALA A 36 -16.22 -4.12 -24.65
C ALA A 36 -17.36 -3.85 -23.67
N ALA A 37 -17.17 -4.31 -22.43
CA ALA A 37 -18.05 -3.99 -21.33
C ALA A 37 -18.07 -2.48 -21.10
N THR A 38 -19.25 -1.93 -20.83
CA THR A 38 -19.43 -0.48 -20.54
C THR A 38 -19.07 -0.11 -19.11
N SER A 39 -18.74 -1.10 -18.28
CA SER A 39 -18.18 -0.90 -16.94
C SER A 39 -17.05 -1.89 -16.70
N ILE A 40 -16.07 -1.49 -15.90
CA ILE A 40 -14.97 -2.38 -15.49
C ILE A 40 -15.51 -3.54 -14.64
N GLN A 41 -16.49 -3.28 -13.76
CA GLN A 41 -17.09 -4.34 -12.94
C GLN A 41 -17.70 -5.45 -13.81
N THR A 42 -18.41 -5.10 -14.88
CA THR A 42 -18.98 -6.09 -15.81
C THR A 42 -17.91 -6.95 -16.50
N ALA A 43 -16.74 -6.39 -16.82
CA ALA A 43 -15.63 -7.17 -17.35
C ALA A 43 -14.99 -8.07 -16.27
N ILE A 44 -14.86 -7.59 -15.04
CA ILE A 44 -14.37 -8.38 -13.89
C ILE A 44 -15.31 -9.54 -13.59
N ASP A 45 -16.63 -9.31 -13.62
CA ASP A 45 -17.64 -10.33 -13.36
C ASP A 45 -17.63 -11.46 -14.41
N ALA A 46 -17.08 -11.20 -15.60
CA ALA A 46 -16.98 -12.17 -16.69
C ALA A 46 -15.76 -13.12 -16.57
N LEU A 47 -14.83 -12.82 -15.66
CA LEU A 47 -13.63 -13.64 -15.42
C LEU A 47 -14.03 -15.02 -14.90
N ALA A 48 -13.52 -16.07 -15.56
CA ALA A 48 -13.90 -17.45 -15.28
C ALA A 48 -12.69 -18.39 -15.18
N THR A 49 -11.56 -18.04 -15.80
CA THR A 49 -10.36 -18.87 -15.87
C THR A 49 -9.18 -18.16 -15.23
N SER A 50 -8.35 -18.92 -14.50
CA SER A 50 -7.09 -18.38 -13.98
C SER A 50 -6.19 -17.86 -15.11
N GLY A 51 -5.66 -16.67 -14.95
CA GLY A 51 -4.88 -15.94 -15.93
C GLY A 51 -5.69 -15.00 -16.81
N ASP A 52 -7.03 -14.99 -16.68
CA ASP A 52 -7.88 -14.04 -17.40
C ASP A 52 -7.46 -12.58 -17.07
N GLU A 53 -7.67 -11.70 -18.06
CA GLU A 53 -7.27 -10.30 -17.97
C GLU A 53 -8.42 -9.36 -18.38
N VAL A 54 -8.57 -8.26 -17.64
CA VAL A 54 -9.37 -7.11 -18.03
C VAL A 54 -8.45 -6.00 -18.54
N VAL A 55 -8.66 -5.59 -19.79
CA VAL A 55 -7.97 -4.45 -20.42
C VAL A 55 -8.91 -3.25 -20.43
N VAL A 56 -8.53 -2.24 -19.67
CA VAL A 56 -9.32 -1.02 -19.44
C VAL A 56 -8.89 0.05 -20.44
N ASN A 57 -9.86 0.67 -21.11
CA ASN A 57 -9.59 1.78 -22.02
C ASN A 57 -8.90 2.96 -21.31
N ASP A 58 -8.20 3.77 -22.08
CA ASP A 58 -7.51 4.96 -21.60
C ASP A 58 -8.49 6.13 -21.43
N GLU A 59 -9.22 6.09 -20.33
CA GLU A 59 -10.18 7.13 -19.94
C GLU A 59 -10.32 7.22 -18.40
N VAL A 60 -11.04 8.24 -17.94
CA VAL A 60 -11.40 8.38 -16.52
C VAL A 60 -12.70 7.64 -16.25
N TRP A 61 -12.65 6.70 -15.32
CA TRP A 61 -13.76 5.87 -14.87
C TRP A 61 -14.28 6.39 -13.54
N ASP A 62 -15.41 7.09 -13.58
CA ASP A 62 -16.10 7.54 -12.37
C ASP A 62 -16.86 6.40 -11.73
N LEU A 63 -16.38 5.99 -10.55
CA LEU A 63 -16.93 4.89 -9.78
C LEU A 63 -17.77 5.45 -8.63
N ALA A 64 -19.09 5.30 -8.76
CA ALA A 64 -20.05 5.61 -7.69
C ALA A 64 -20.15 4.47 -6.67
N THR A 65 -19.78 3.25 -7.07
CA THR A 65 -19.68 2.07 -6.22
C THR A 65 -18.27 1.47 -6.34
N PRO A 66 -17.75 0.81 -5.28
CA PRO A 66 -16.46 0.15 -5.34
C PRO A 66 -16.37 -0.87 -6.49
N LEU A 67 -15.17 -1.06 -7.04
CA LEU A 67 -14.88 -2.30 -7.77
C LEU A 67 -14.77 -3.44 -6.76
N THR A 68 -15.50 -4.51 -7.01
CA THR A 68 -15.53 -5.69 -6.14
C THR A 68 -15.14 -6.94 -6.91
N THR A 69 -14.75 -7.98 -6.19
CA THR A 69 -14.42 -9.28 -6.78
C THR A 69 -15.30 -10.41 -6.22
N ALA A 70 -16.34 -10.06 -5.47
CA ALA A 70 -17.18 -11.02 -4.75
C ALA A 70 -17.88 -12.02 -5.69
N SER A 71 -18.19 -11.57 -6.91
CA SER A 71 -18.84 -12.31 -8.00
C SER A 71 -17.91 -13.25 -8.77
N ILE A 72 -16.59 -13.09 -8.67
CA ILE A 72 -15.62 -13.83 -9.49
C ILE A 72 -15.68 -15.33 -9.19
N SER A 73 -15.77 -16.16 -10.23
CA SER A 73 -15.87 -17.62 -10.13
C SER A 73 -14.61 -18.34 -10.62
N LEU A 74 -13.43 -17.82 -10.27
CA LEU A 74 -12.15 -18.48 -10.56
C LEU A 74 -12.04 -19.79 -9.76
N ALA A 75 -11.75 -20.89 -10.45
CA ALA A 75 -11.49 -22.17 -9.80
C ALA A 75 -10.09 -22.19 -9.15
N GLY A 76 -10.02 -22.52 -7.86
CA GLY A 76 -8.76 -22.71 -7.12
C GLY A 76 -8.02 -21.39 -6.77
N ASN A 77 -6.72 -21.50 -6.49
CA ASN A 77 -5.80 -20.37 -6.27
C ASN A 77 -5.40 -19.75 -7.62
N GLY A 78 -6.38 -19.28 -8.39
CA GLY A 78 -6.13 -18.67 -9.68
C GLY A 78 -5.47 -17.29 -9.58
N ALA A 79 -5.26 -16.63 -10.70
CA ALA A 79 -4.85 -15.23 -10.73
C ALA A 79 -5.67 -14.48 -11.78
N PHE A 80 -5.83 -13.17 -11.64
CA PHE A 80 -6.31 -12.32 -12.74
C PHE A 80 -5.64 -10.94 -12.70
N THR A 81 -5.70 -10.27 -13.84
CA THR A 81 -5.11 -8.95 -14.03
C THR A 81 -6.15 -7.94 -14.48
N VAL A 82 -6.10 -6.74 -13.92
CA VAL A 82 -6.76 -5.55 -14.46
C VAL A 82 -5.66 -4.58 -14.87
N ARG A 83 -5.57 -4.25 -16.16
CA ARG A 83 -4.54 -3.33 -16.65
C ARG A 83 -5.09 -2.26 -17.57
N SER A 84 -4.36 -1.16 -17.66
CA SER A 84 -4.64 -0.16 -18.69
C SER A 84 -4.28 -0.66 -20.08
N LYS A 85 -4.96 -0.12 -21.08
CA LYS A 85 -4.69 -0.35 -22.49
C LYS A 85 -3.30 0.13 -22.88
N SER A 86 -2.93 1.34 -22.47
CA SER A 86 -1.64 1.97 -22.80
C SER A 86 -0.49 1.60 -21.87
N GLY A 87 -0.79 1.07 -20.68
CA GLY A 87 0.19 0.98 -19.59
C GLY A 87 0.42 2.32 -18.87
N ASN A 88 -0.29 3.39 -19.22
CA ASN A 88 -0.08 4.73 -18.65
C ASN A 88 -1.12 5.05 -17.56
N PRO A 89 -0.72 5.16 -16.29
CA PRO A 89 -1.64 5.43 -15.18
C PRO A 89 -2.22 6.85 -15.18
N LEU A 90 -1.74 7.75 -16.06
CA LEU A 90 -2.32 9.08 -16.24
C LEU A 90 -3.52 9.10 -17.19
N LEU A 91 -3.66 8.08 -18.04
CA LEU A 91 -4.72 8.03 -19.04
C LEU A 91 -5.87 7.10 -18.63
N SER A 92 -5.57 5.97 -18.00
CA SER A 92 -6.58 5.03 -17.48
C SER A 92 -6.69 5.19 -15.97
N VAL A 93 -7.73 5.91 -15.53
CA VAL A 93 -7.87 6.37 -14.14
C VAL A 93 -9.17 5.82 -13.54
N LEU A 94 -9.06 5.15 -12.40
CA LEU A 94 -10.17 4.80 -11.53
C LEU A 94 -10.38 5.93 -10.52
N ARG A 95 -11.55 6.54 -10.55
CA ARG A 95 -11.85 7.73 -9.75
C ARG A 95 -13.09 7.49 -8.91
N SER A 96 -12.92 7.43 -7.59
CA SER A 96 -14.06 7.33 -6.69
C SER A 96 -14.71 8.70 -6.54
N THR A 97 -16.04 8.72 -6.57
CA THR A 97 -16.87 9.90 -6.32
C THR A 97 -17.61 9.83 -4.99
N ALA A 98 -17.45 8.72 -4.25
CA ALA A 98 -18.09 8.48 -2.96
C ALA A 98 -17.14 8.77 -1.79
N ALA A 99 -17.59 9.56 -0.81
CA ALA A 99 -16.81 9.96 0.36
C ALA A 99 -16.69 8.85 1.41
N ASP A 100 -17.65 7.92 1.45
CA ASP A 100 -17.79 6.91 2.49
C ASP A 100 -17.55 5.47 1.98
N GLN A 101 -17.08 5.33 0.74
CA GLN A 101 -16.81 4.04 0.11
C GLN A 101 -15.32 3.93 -0.28
N THR A 102 -14.82 2.70 -0.27
CA THR A 102 -13.53 2.36 -0.88
C THR A 102 -13.62 2.47 -2.40
N LEU A 103 -12.49 2.71 -3.08
CA LEU A 103 -12.39 2.66 -4.53
C LEU A 103 -12.42 1.21 -5.03
N ILE A 104 -11.68 0.34 -4.34
CA ILE A 104 -11.59 -1.10 -4.61
C ILE A 104 -11.91 -1.81 -3.30
N ASP A 105 -12.92 -2.67 -3.33
CA ASP A 105 -13.30 -3.52 -2.22
C ASP A 105 -12.98 -4.99 -2.54
N HIS A 106 -11.84 -5.42 -2.04
CA HIS A 106 -11.48 -6.81 -1.99
C HIS A 106 -11.30 -7.23 -0.53
N ASP A 107 -12.40 -7.49 0.17
CA ASP A 107 -12.41 -7.99 1.55
C ASP A 107 -13.07 -9.38 1.68
N GLU A 108 -12.47 -10.41 1.05
CA GLU A 108 -13.11 -11.72 0.96
C GLU A 108 -12.24 -12.88 1.46
N ALA A 109 -12.54 -13.35 2.68
CA ALA A 109 -11.79 -14.40 3.37
C ALA A 109 -11.82 -15.77 2.67
N SER A 110 -12.84 -16.00 1.84
CA SER A 110 -13.07 -17.25 1.13
C SER A 110 -12.28 -17.36 -0.18
N ARG A 111 -11.66 -16.26 -0.63
CA ARG A 111 -11.01 -16.17 -1.93
C ARG A 111 -9.49 -16.31 -1.81
N THR A 112 -8.91 -17.08 -2.73
CA THR A 112 -7.50 -17.47 -2.73
C THR A 112 -6.77 -17.10 -4.01
N TYR A 113 -7.39 -16.28 -4.87
CA TYR A 113 -6.76 -15.87 -6.11
C TYR A 113 -5.86 -14.65 -5.93
N ASP A 114 -4.83 -14.57 -6.77
CA ASP A 114 -3.95 -13.43 -6.86
C ASP A 114 -4.58 -12.33 -7.73
N ILE A 115 -4.34 -11.07 -7.36
CA ILE A 115 -4.90 -9.92 -8.05
C ILE A 115 -3.77 -8.98 -8.46
N THR A 116 -3.73 -8.64 -9.74
CA THR A 116 -2.81 -7.63 -10.26
C THR A 116 -3.57 -6.43 -10.80
N PHE A 117 -3.22 -5.24 -10.35
CA PHE A 117 -3.53 -3.99 -11.04
C PHE A 117 -2.26 -3.45 -11.69
N SER A 118 -2.32 -3.13 -12.99
CA SER A 118 -1.15 -2.69 -13.73
C SER A 118 -1.38 -1.45 -14.59
N GLY A 119 -0.54 -0.42 -14.44
CA GLY A 119 -0.60 0.77 -15.28
C GLY A 119 -1.84 1.63 -15.05
N ILE A 120 -2.46 1.54 -13.87
CA ILE A 120 -3.74 2.20 -13.54
C ILE A 120 -3.51 3.36 -12.57
N GLY A 121 -4.15 4.49 -12.84
CA GLY A 121 -4.30 5.61 -11.90
C GLY A 121 -5.47 5.37 -10.94
N MET A 122 -5.31 5.73 -9.67
CA MET A 122 -6.30 5.54 -8.61
C MET A 122 -6.40 6.80 -7.76
N THR A 123 -7.59 7.38 -7.67
CA THR A 123 -7.80 8.68 -6.99
C THR A 123 -9.22 8.80 -6.42
N LYS A 124 -9.44 9.79 -5.54
CA LYS A 124 -10.76 10.17 -5.03
C LYS A 124 -11.00 11.66 -5.30
N THR A 125 -12.21 12.01 -5.76
CA THR A 125 -12.60 13.41 -6.02
C THR A 125 -13.14 14.14 -4.79
N VAL A 126 -13.44 13.38 -3.75
CA VAL A 126 -14.02 13.86 -2.51
C VAL A 126 -13.21 13.31 -1.35
N PRO A 127 -13.09 14.06 -0.23
CA PRO A 127 -12.45 13.56 0.96
C PRO A 127 -13.09 12.26 1.43
N HIS A 128 -12.27 11.30 1.82
CA HIS A 128 -12.69 10.03 2.40
C HIS A 128 -13.01 10.24 3.88
N THR A 129 -14.28 10.08 4.25
CA THR A 129 -14.76 10.44 5.59
C THR A 129 -15.18 9.27 6.45
N THR A 130 -15.20 8.05 5.90
CA THR A 130 -15.59 6.87 6.66
C THR A 130 -14.44 6.34 7.53
N THR A 131 -14.80 5.91 8.73
CA THR A 131 -13.88 5.34 9.71
C THR A 131 -13.77 3.82 9.60
N THR A 132 -14.64 3.17 8.83
CA THR A 132 -14.77 1.70 8.85
C THR A 132 -14.02 1.03 7.73
N VAL A 133 -13.79 1.73 6.61
CA VAL A 133 -13.11 1.20 5.44
C VAL A 133 -12.03 2.17 4.96
N PRO A 134 -10.84 1.69 4.59
CA PRO A 134 -9.81 2.43 3.86
C PRO A 134 -10.27 2.97 2.49
N ALA A 135 -9.44 3.80 1.86
CA ALA A 135 -9.67 4.25 0.48
C ALA A 135 -9.48 3.12 -0.55
N LEU A 136 -8.60 2.15 -0.27
CA LEU A 136 -8.38 0.92 -1.03
C LEU A 136 -8.29 -0.27 -0.07
N VAL A 137 -9.05 -1.33 -0.34
CA VAL A 137 -9.16 -2.49 0.54
C VAL A 137 -8.78 -3.76 -0.22
N PHE A 138 -7.78 -4.44 0.32
CA PHE A 138 -7.30 -5.76 -0.09
C PHE A 138 -7.20 -6.69 1.14
N ALA A 139 -8.25 -6.68 1.96
CA ALA A 139 -8.31 -7.36 3.24
C ALA A 139 -8.81 -8.80 3.13
N ASN A 140 -8.52 -9.61 4.15
CA ASN A 140 -8.94 -11.00 4.39
C ASN A 140 -8.66 -12.07 3.31
N GLN A 141 -8.27 -11.71 2.09
CA GLN A 141 -7.93 -12.65 1.02
C GLN A 141 -6.67 -13.45 1.31
N ARG A 142 -6.51 -14.60 0.64
CA ARG A 142 -5.35 -15.51 0.77
C ARG A 142 -4.37 -15.46 -0.40
N GLY A 143 -4.73 -14.85 -1.53
CA GLY A 143 -3.82 -14.64 -2.66
C GLY A 143 -3.00 -13.35 -2.53
N ASP A 144 -1.99 -13.22 -3.39
CA ASP A 144 -1.11 -12.06 -3.46
C ASP A 144 -1.83 -10.86 -4.11
N VAL A 145 -1.42 -9.67 -3.69
CA VAL A 145 -1.91 -8.40 -4.24
C VAL A 145 -0.76 -7.67 -4.86
N ILE A 146 -0.88 -7.36 -6.14
CA ILE A 146 0.19 -6.74 -6.93
C ILE A 146 -0.32 -5.41 -7.51
N LEU A 147 0.33 -4.31 -7.15
CA LEU A 147 0.16 -3.00 -7.77
C LEU A 147 1.43 -2.69 -8.55
N SER A 148 1.35 -2.67 -9.89
CA SER A 148 2.52 -2.54 -10.76
C SER A 148 2.39 -1.35 -11.71
N ALA A 149 3.38 -0.45 -11.74
CA ALA A 149 3.33 0.76 -12.55
C ALA A 149 2.04 1.60 -12.33
N CYS A 150 1.50 1.57 -11.11
CA CYS A 150 0.29 2.28 -10.75
C CYS A 150 0.60 3.71 -10.30
N ARG A 151 -0.44 4.55 -10.21
CA ARG A 151 -0.37 5.84 -9.54
C ARG A 151 -1.52 5.94 -8.56
N ILE A 152 -1.24 6.02 -7.26
CA ILE A 152 -2.24 6.36 -6.25
C ILE A 152 -2.04 7.84 -5.91
N TYR A 153 -3.05 8.67 -6.17
CA TYR A 153 -2.86 10.10 -6.06
C TYR A 153 -4.10 10.91 -5.71
N ASP A 154 -3.89 12.10 -5.17
CA ASP A 154 -4.93 13.06 -4.78
C ASP A 154 -5.99 12.37 -3.90
N VAL A 155 -5.54 11.74 -2.82
CA VAL A 155 -6.42 11.09 -1.84
C VAL A 155 -6.38 11.89 -0.54
N ASP A 156 -7.48 12.55 -0.24
CA ASP A 156 -7.72 13.19 1.05
C ASP A 156 -8.50 12.24 1.96
N ILE A 157 -7.97 11.96 3.15
CA ILE A 157 -8.64 11.23 4.22
C ILE A 157 -8.92 12.21 5.35
N ASN A 158 -10.20 12.42 5.66
CA ASN A 158 -10.63 13.30 6.74
C ASN A 158 -11.67 12.60 7.62
N ILE A 159 -11.19 11.95 8.67
CA ILE A 159 -12.01 11.11 9.57
C ILE A 159 -12.23 11.74 10.96
N GLY A 160 -11.91 13.03 11.10
CA GLY A 160 -12.11 13.81 12.33
C GLY A 160 -11.41 13.22 13.56
N THR A 161 -11.91 13.53 14.77
CA THR A 161 -11.32 13.12 16.07
C THR A 161 -11.66 11.68 16.48
N SER A 162 -12.10 10.84 15.55
CA SER A 162 -12.45 9.45 15.85
C SER A 162 -11.18 8.61 16.08
N SER A 163 -11.27 7.59 16.94
CA SER A 163 -10.15 6.72 17.32
C SER A 163 -9.76 5.69 16.25
N VAL A 164 -10.19 5.88 15.00
CA VAL A 164 -10.18 4.83 13.97
C VAL A 164 -9.26 5.18 12.81
N SER A 165 -9.01 4.20 11.96
CA SER A 165 -7.86 4.15 11.08
C SER A 165 -7.96 5.02 9.82
N GLY A 166 -7.17 6.09 9.74
CA GLY A 166 -6.93 6.81 8.50
C GLY A 166 -5.99 6.01 7.60
N THR A 167 -6.53 5.05 6.83
CA THR A 167 -5.73 4.19 5.95
C THR A 167 -6.02 4.44 4.48
N VAL A 168 -4.98 4.68 3.66
CA VAL A 168 -5.14 4.72 2.20
C VAL A 168 -5.26 3.30 1.66
N ILE A 169 -4.26 2.45 1.92
CA ILE A 169 -4.21 1.05 1.45
C ILE A 169 -4.17 0.11 2.65
N ARG A 170 -5.17 -0.75 2.77
CA ARG A 170 -5.13 -1.87 3.71
C ARG A 170 -5.03 -3.16 2.93
N ALA A 171 -3.93 -3.88 3.11
CA ALA A 171 -3.69 -5.11 2.40
C ALA A 171 -3.24 -6.20 3.39
N GLY A 172 -4.08 -7.19 3.68
CA GLY A 172 -3.75 -8.10 4.78
C GLY A 172 -4.80 -9.13 5.14
N GLY A 173 -4.37 -10.32 5.54
CA GLY A 173 -5.16 -11.53 5.77
C GLY A 173 -4.23 -12.68 6.16
N ALA A 174 -4.72 -13.92 6.21
CA ALA A 174 -3.87 -15.09 6.50
C ALA A 174 -3.01 -15.46 5.27
N SER A 175 -1.69 -15.32 5.39
CA SER A 175 -0.64 -15.86 4.49
C SER A 175 -0.62 -15.34 3.04
N LYS A 176 -0.23 -14.08 2.81
CA LYS A 176 -0.06 -13.50 1.46
C LYS A 176 1.08 -12.47 1.39
N THR A 177 1.40 -12.03 0.17
CA THR A 177 2.34 -10.93 -0.10
C THR A 177 1.60 -9.75 -0.70
N VAL A 178 1.94 -8.55 -0.25
CA VAL A 178 1.51 -7.28 -0.85
C VAL A 178 2.71 -6.73 -1.58
N ILE A 179 2.61 -6.63 -2.91
CA ILE A 179 3.70 -6.20 -3.79
C ILE A 179 3.29 -4.89 -4.44
N ILE A 180 4.07 -3.84 -4.21
CA ILE A 180 3.93 -2.56 -4.91
C ILE A 180 5.23 -2.32 -5.66
N ASN A 181 5.16 -2.24 -6.99
CA ASN A 181 6.37 -2.22 -7.79
C ASN A 181 6.25 -1.46 -9.13
N GLY A 182 7.32 -1.54 -9.92
CA GLY A 182 7.28 -1.19 -11.34
C GLY A 182 7.17 0.31 -11.61
N GLY A 183 7.75 1.15 -10.75
CA GLY A 183 7.63 2.59 -10.85
C GLY A 183 6.29 3.11 -10.30
N THR A 184 5.64 2.36 -9.41
CA THR A 184 4.41 2.83 -8.76
C THR A 184 4.69 4.08 -7.93
N THR A 185 3.79 5.07 -8.02
CA THR A 185 3.90 6.33 -7.27
C THR A 185 2.70 6.52 -6.35
N ILE A 186 2.96 7.06 -5.15
CA ILE A 186 1.95 7.43 -4.15
C ILE A 186 2.18 8.90 -3.80
N THR A 187 1.25 9.78 -4.20
CA THR A 187 1.49 11.22 -4.15
C THR A 187 0.25 12.09 -3.96
N GLY A 188 0.38 13.29 -3.40
CA GLY A 188 -0.76 14.17 -3.15
C GLY A 188 -1.72 13.55 -2.13
N ILE A 189 -1.17 12.98 -1.05
CA ILE A 189 -1.96 12.30 -0.02
C ILE A 189 -2.09 13.23 1.18
N SER A 190 -3.33 13.50 1.59
CA SER A 190 -3.59 14.20 2.85
C SER A 190 -4.32 13.27 3.82
N ILE A 191 -3.88 13.22 5.08
CA ILE A 191 -4.56 12.49 6.15
C ILE A 191 -4.77 13.41 7.33
N THR A 192 -6.04 13.67 7.66
CA THR A 192 -6.47 14.27 8.91
C THR A 192 -7.21 13.22 9.75
N ALA A 193 -6.61 12.81 10.87
CA ALA A 193 -7.13 11.75 11.73
C ALA A 193 -7.08 12.09 13.23
N GLY A 194 -7.93 11.43 14.01
CA GLY A 194 -8.00 11.59 15.47
C GLY A 194 -7.17 10.60 16.26
N GLY A 195 -6.58 9.61 15.57
CA GLY A 195 -5.83 8.54 16.20
C GLY A 195 -4.90 7.82 15.24
N TYR A 196 -5.19 6.55 14.94
CA TYR A 196 -4.38 5.74 14.04
C TYR A 196 -4.40 6.32 12.62
N TYR A 197 -3.24 6.27 11.95
CA TYR A 197 -3.14 6.47 10.50
C TYR A 197 -2.08 5.55 9.89
N SER A 198 -2.20 5.34 8.58
CA SER A 198 -1.20 4.67 7.74
C SER A 198 -1.46 5.00 6.27
N LEU A 199 -0.45 5.26 5.46
CA LEU A 199 -0.58 5.17 4.00
C LEU A 199 -0.82 3.71 3.59
N ILE A 200 0.01 2.79 4.07
CA ILE A 200 -0.08 1.36 3.76
C ILE A 200 -0.05 0.57 5.06
N SER A 201 -1.00 -0.33 5.25
CA SER A 201 -0.99 -1.28 6.36
C SER A 201 -1.05 -2.72 5.86
N SER A 202 -0.09 -3.53 6.31
CA SER A 202 -0.10 -4.97 6.14
C SER A 202 -0.81 -5.69 7.29
N GLY A 203 -1.48 -6.80 6.98
CA GLY A 203 -2.07 -7.69 8.00
C GLY A 203 -1.04 -8.54 8.74
N LEU A 204 -1.45 -9.18 9.85
CA LEU A 204 -0.56 -9.96 10.74
C LEU A 204 0.26 -11.06 10.05
N ALA A 205 -0.21 -11.59 8.93
CA ALA A 205 0.46 -12.66 8.20
C ALA A 205 0.88 -12.25 6.78
N ALA A 206 0.89 -10.94 6.48
CA ALA A 206 1.20 -10.43 5.15
C ALA A 206 2.60 -9.82 5.06
N ASP A 207 3.41 -10.35 4.15
CA ASP A 207 4.70 -9.74 3.77
C ASP A 207 4.43 -8.50 2.91
N LEU A 208 5.20 -7.43 3.12
CA LEU A 208 5.11 -6.21 2.33
C LEU A 208 6.39 -6.05 1.49
N VAL A 209 6.25 -5.93 0.18
CA VAL A 209 7.36 -5.75 -0.76
C VAL A 209 7.14 -4.47 -1.56
N LEU A 210 8.05 -3.52 -1.41
CA LEU A 210 8.07 -2.28 -2.18
C LEU A 210 9.35 -2.25 -3.02
N SER A 211 9.21 -2.17 -4.35
CA SER A 211 10.36 -2.18 -5.26
C SER A 211 10.19 -1.19 -6.41
N PHE A 212 11.08 -0.21 -6.56
CA PHE A 212 10.90 0.91 -7.50
C PHE A 212 9.59 1.67 -7.21
N VAL A 213 9.47 2.20 -5.99
CA VAL A 213 8.28 2.92 -5.52
C VAL A 213 8.65 4.32 -5.07
N GLY A 214 7.86 5.31 -5.50
CA GLY A 214 8.03 6.71 -5.09
C GLY A 214 6.90 7.20 -4.19
N PHE A 215 7.27 7.92 -3.14
CA PHE A 215 6.37 8.64 -2.23
C PHE A 215 6.70 10.14 -2.27
N SER A 216 5.70 10.99 -2.50
CA SER A 216 5.93 12.44 -2.61
C SER A 216 4.69 13.26 -2.30
N ASP A 217 4.82 14.44 -1.69
CA ASP A 217 3.67 15.33 -1.42
C ASP A 217 2.65 14.61 -0.52
N ILE A 218 3.08 14.31 0.71
CA ILE A 218 2.28 13.61 1.71
C ILE A 218 2.17 14.47 2.96
N ASP A 219 0.95 14.83 3.33
CA ASP A 219 0.67 15.60 4.53
C ASP A 219 -0.18 14.79 5.50
N VAL A 220 0.29 14.64 6.73
CA VAL A 220 -0.45 13.98 7.81
C VAL A 220 -0.59 14.94 8.98
N THR A 221 -1.83 15.12 9.44
CA THR A 221 -2.16 15.87 10.65
C THR A 221 -2.99 15.01 11.58
N VAL A 222 -2.50 14.80 12.80
CA VAL A 222 -3.20 14.00 13.81
C VAL A 222 -3.62 14.86 15.00
N GLY A 223 -4.93 14.87 15.26
CA GLY A 223 -5.61 15.65 16.29
C GLY A 223 -6.39 14.79 17.27
N GLY A 224 -5.80 14.34 18.38
CA GLY A 224 -6.54 13.51 19.35
C GLY A 224 -5.72 12.95 20.51
N ALA A 225 -6.42 12.33 21.48
CA ALA A 225 -5.92 11.98 22.81
C ALA A 225 -4.73 11.00 22.83
N ALA A 226 -3.90 11.14 23.86
CA ALA A 226 -2.57 10.58 24.05
C ALA A 226 -2.39 9.05 24.04
N THR A 227 -3.40 8.28 23.65
CA THR A 227 -3.37 6.80 23.60
C THR A 227 -3.32 6.24 22.17
N ALA A 228 -3.41 7.09 21.15
CA ALA A 228 -3.31 6.63 19.76
C ALA A 228 -1.84 6.50 19.35
N ASN A 229 -1.32 5.27 19.40
CA ASN A 229 -0.02 4.96 18.81
C ASN A 229 -0.14 5.09 17.28
N SER A 230 0.71 5.89 16.63
CA SER A 230 0.89 5.73 15.18
C SER A 230 1.51 4.36 14.90
N THR A 231 1.23 3.78 13.73
CA THR A 231 1.89 2.56 13.24
C THR A 231 2.90 2.86 12.15
N GLY A 232 3.34 4.12 12.04
CA GLY A 232 4.11 4.60 10.89
C GLY A 232 3.25 4.76 9.64
N MET A 233 3.79 5.44 8.63
CA MET A 233 3.08 5.67 7.37
C MET A 233 2.95 4.39 6.56
N VAL A 234 3.99 3.58 6.51
CA VAL A 234 4.02 2.27 5.87
C VAL A 234 4.33 1.25 6.94
N TYR A 235 3.37 0.38 7.17
CA TYR A 235 3.34 -0.50 8.33
C TYR A 235 3.28 -1.95 7.89
N ALA A 236 4.24 -2.76 8.36
CA ALA A 236 4.21 -4.20 8.17
C ALA A 236 4.21 -4.95 9.51
N ARG A 237 3.27 -5.89 9.66
CA ARG A 237 3.18 -6.75 10.86
C ARG A 237 3.99 -8.03 10.78
N LYS A 238 4.38 -8.44 9.57
CA LYS A 238 5.14 -9.67 9.30
C LYS A 238 6.58 -9.34 8.88
N SER A 239 6.87 -9.24 7.59
CA SER A 239 8.16 -8.77 7.07
C SER A 239 7.96 -7.61 6.12
N MET A 240 9.03 -6.82 5.93
CA MET A 240 9.05 -5.72 4.97
C MET A 240 10.34 -5.79 4.15
N THR A 241 10.21 -5.76 2.83
CA THR A 241 11.33 -5.68 1.89
C THR A 241 11.19 -4.42 1.05
N LEU A 242 12.23 -3.59 1.06
CA LEU A 242 12.29 -2.32 0.34
C LEU A 242 13.49 -2.34 -0.61
N SER A 243 13.26 -2.07 -1.89
CA SER A 243 14.34 -1.87 -2.86
C SER A 243 14.06 -0.69 -3.77
N ASP A 244 15.03 0.21 -3.93
CA ASP A 244 14.94 1.35 -4.86
C ASP A 244 13.69 2.21 -4.56
N VAL A 245 13.54 2.62 -3.30
CA VAL A 245 12.40 3.42 -2.83
C VAL A 245 12.82 4.88 -2.63
N THR A 246 12.02 5.80 -3.15
CA THR A 246 12.22 7.24 -2.97
C THR A 246 11.10 7.86 -2.14
N ILE A 247 11.47 8.75 -1.22
CA ILE A 247 10.53 9.51 -0.41
C ILE A 247 10.94 10.98 -0.44
N SER A 248 9.99 11.87 -0.69
CA SER A 248 10.22 13.31 -0.70
C SER A 248 9.00 14.06 -0.18
N ASP A 249 9.21 15.27 0.33
CA ASP A 249 8.14 16.23 0.61
C ASP A 249 7.01 15.63 1.47
N VAL A 250 7.39 15.16 2.67
CA VAL A 250 6.48 14.56 3.63
C VAL A 250 6.39 15.45 4.86
N THR A 251 5.18 15.83 5.24
CA THR A 251 4.92 16.51 6.51
C THR A 251 4.07 15.61 7.40
N SER A 252 4.49 15.40 8.64
CA SER A 252 3.71 14.71 9.67
C SER A 252 3.66 15.57 10.92
N THR A 253 2.46 15.98 11.32
CA THR A 253 2.22 16.83 12.48
C THR A 253 1.35 16.11 13.48
N TYR A 254 1.83 15.96 14.72
CA TYR A 254 1.09 15.36 15.82
C TYR A 254 0.86 16.39 16.92
N SER A 255 -0.40 16.73 17.16
CA SER A 255 -0.74 17.85 18.06
C SER A 255 -0.59 17.54 19.55
N SER A 256 -0.59 16.27 19.98
CA SER A 256 -0.43 15.88 21.38
C SER A 256 1.02 15.55 21.75
N ALA A 257 1.43 15.92 22.96
CA ALA A 257 2.70 15.51 23.59
C ALA A 257 2.67 14.03 24.06
N SER A 258 2.12 13.14 23.24
CA SER A 258 1.95 11.73 23.59
C SER A 258 3.20 10.92 23.30
N THR A 259 3.45 9.93 24.16
CA THR A 259 4.50 8.94 23.93
C THR A 259 4.11 8.02 22.76
N GLY A 260 5.05 7.74 21.86
CA GLY A 260 4.82 6.92 20.66
C GLY A 260 3.97 7.59 19.57
N ALA A 261 4.03 8.92 19.47
CA ALA A 261 3.25 9.69 18.49
C ALA A 261 3.67 9.39 17.05
N HIS A 262 4.97 9.24 16.77
CA HIS A 262 5.49 8.90 15.43
C HIS A 262 6.37 7.65 15.46
N ARG A 263 6.00 6.65 14.65
CA ARG A 263 6.77 5.41 14.42
C ARG A 263 7.43 5.36 13.03
N GLY A 264 8.08 6.46 12.62
CA GLY A 264 8.75 6.57 11.33
C GLY A 264 7.85 6.49 10.10
N PHE A 265 8.46 6.74 8.95
CA PHE A 265 7.80 6.49 7.67
C PHE A 265 7.54 4.99 7.49
N PHE A 266 8.54 4.14 7.75
CA PHE A 266 8.44 2.68 7.73
C PHE A 266 8.53 2.09 9.13
N TYR A 267 7.58 1.23 9.46
CA TYR A 267 7.54 0.52 10.74
C TYR A 267 7.32 -0.97 10.55
N THR A 268 8.17 -1.77 11.21
CA THR A 268 7.96 -3.21 11.36
C THR A 268 7.70 -3.57 12.83
N GLU A 269 6.55 -4.19 13.09
CA GLU A 269 6.18 -4.61 14.46
C GLU A 269 6.72 -6.01 14.81
N SER A 270 7.02 -6.83 13.80
CA SER A 270 7.51 -8.18 14.03
C SER A 270 8.86 -8.16 14.75
N THR A 271 8.96 -8.96 15.82
CA THR A 271 10.22 -9.18 16.55
C THR A 271 11.02 -10.34 15.99
N THR A 272 10.50 -11.11 15.03
CA THR A 272 11.13 -12.34 14.55
C THR A 272 11.40 -12.36 13.05
N LEU A 273 10.76 -11.47 12.30
CA LEU A 273 10.84 -11.44 10.84
C LEU A 273 11.49 -10.15 10.37
N PRO A 274 12.19 -10.20 9.21
CA PRO A 274 13.13 -9.17 8.88
C PRO A 274 12.49 -7.91 8.30
N LEU A 275 13.13 -6.78 8.57
CA LEU A 275 13.13 -5.59 7.72
C LEU A 275 14.36 -5.64 6.80
N THR A 276 14.15 -5.72 5.49
CA THR A 276 15.23 -5.69 4.49
C THR A 276 15.12 -4.41 3.68
N VAL A 277 16.21 -3.64 3.61
CA VAL A 277 16.26 -2.34 2.94
C VAL A 277 17.47 -2.27 2.04
N THR A 278 17.26 -1.90 0.78
CA THR A 278 18.33 -1.67 -0.20
C THR A 278 18.00 -0.43 -1.02
N ASN A 279 18.93 0.52 -1.15
CA ASN A 279 18.77 1.72 -1.98
C ASN A 279 17.51 2.53 -1.64
N VAL A 280 17.43 3.05 -0.42
CA VAL A 280 16.34 3.96 -0.04
C VAL A 280 16.86 5.38 0.07
N THR A 281 16.18 6.31 -0.60
CA THR A 281 16.46 7.74 -0.52
C THR A 281 15.27 8.47 0.05
N ALA A 282 15.49 9.27 1.08
CA ALA A 282 14.48 10.12 1.68
C ALA A 282 15.00 11.54 1.87
N SER A 283 14.22 12.54 1.45
CA SER A 283 14.55 13.95 1.60
C SER A 283 13.32 14.79 1.97
N ASN A 284 13.51 15.98 2.54
CA ASN A 284 12.42 16.92 2.81
C ASN A 284 11.32 16.31 3.69
N LEU A 285 11.70 15.58 4.74
CA LEU A 285 10.73 15.08 5.72
C LEU A 285 10.65 16.05 6.89
N THR A 286 9.43 16.46 7.24
CA THR A 286 9.14 17.33 8.37
C THR A 286 8.27 16.57 9.36
N TRP A 287 8.81 16.30 10.54
CA TRP A 287 8.11 15.66 11.65
C TRP A 287 8.01 16.65 12.79
N THR A 288 6.79 16.98 13.21
CA THR A 288 6.56 17.94 14.30
C THR A 288 5.59 17.41 15.34
N GLY A 289 5.89 17.69 16.60
CA GLY A 289 5.05 17.40 17.76
C GLY A 289 5.03 15.92 18.17
N GLY A 290 4.63 15.68 19.43
CA GLY A 290 4.67 14.34 20.04
C GLY A 290 6.08 13.76 20.21
N GLU A 291 6.16 12.50 20.62
CA GLU A 291 7.41 11.72 20.64
C GLU A 291 7.69 11.12 19.26
N ILE A 292 8.91 11.32 18.75
CA ILE A 292 9.35 10.75 17.48
C ILE A 292 10.34 9.62 17.76
N HIS A 293 9.93 8.38 17.47
CA HIS A 293 10.80 7.20 17.68
C HIS A 293 11.80 7.01 16.54
N GLY A 294 11.56 7.62 15.39
CA GLY A 294 12.40 7.62 14.21
C GLY A 294 11.66 8.35 13.10
N ALA A 295 12.36 9.07 12.22
CA ALA A 295 11.72 9.78 11.11
C ALA A 295 11.48 8.86 9.92
N LEU A 296 12.43 7.98 9.60
CA LEU A 296 12.34 7.15 8.40
C LEU A 296 12.07 5.68 8.73
N PHE A 297 12.85 5.06 9.62
CA PHE A 297 12.68 3.64 9.97
C PHE A 297 12.54 3.41 11.47
N GLN A 298 11.63 2.50 11.84
CA GLN A 298 11.63 1.85 13.14
C GLN A 298 11.49 0.32 12.99
N ALA A 299 12.43 -0.44 13.56
CA ALA A 299 12.45 -1.90 13.54
C ALA A 299 12.43 -2.50 14.96
N LEU A 300 11.54 -3.48 15.19
CA LEU A 300 11.47 -4.25 16.44
C LEU A 300 12.11 -5.65 16.36
N GLY A 301 12.41 -6.12 15.15
CA GLY A 301 12.98 -7.43 14.86
C GLY A 301 14.23 -7.35 14.00
N PRO A 302 14.70 -8.49 13.46
CA PRO A 302 15.90 -8.54 12.64
C PRO A 302 15.86 -7.53 11.49
N PHE A 303 17.02 -6.96 11.15
CA PHE A 303 17.08 -6.03 10.03
C PHE A 303 18.37 -6.16 9.20
N THR A 304 18.29 -5.76 7.94
CA THR A 304 19.43 -5.59 7.05
C THR A 304 19.17 -4.35 6.21
N VAL A 305 20.08 -3.38 6.30
CA VAL A 305 19.93 -2.09 5.62
C VAL A 305 21.21 -1.76 4.87
N SER A 306 21.08 -1.46 3.58
CA SER A 306 22.18 -1.00 2.73
C SER A 306 21.74 0.11 1.79
N GLY A 307 22.64 1.05 1.49
CA GLY A 307 22.38 2.13 0.52
C GLY A 307 21.29 3.10 0.99
N LEU A 308 21.38 3.57 2.23
CA LEU A 308 20.43 4.54 2.78
C LEU A 308 20.95 5.97 2.61
N THR A 309 20.19 6.83 1.94
CA THR A 309 20.42 8.29 1.92
C THR A 309 19.27 9.01 2.58
N PHE A 310 19.55 9.81 3.62
CA PHE A 310 18.56 10.61 4.33
C PHE A 310 19.01 12.07 4.46
N SER A 311 18.22 13.01 3.97
CA SER A 311 18.62 14.41 3.96
C SER A 311 17.51 15.44 4.14
N SER A 312 17.91 16.69 4.33
CA SER A 312 17.04 17.88 4.27
C SER A 312 15.78 17.75 5.13
N SER A 313 15.90 17.23 6.34
CA SER A 313 14.75 16.85 7.16
C SER A 313 14.75 17.59 8.49
N LEU A 314 13.56 17.97 8.96
CA LEU A 314 13.32 18.63 10.24
C LEU A 314 12.56 17.70 11.17
N ILE A 315 13.10 17.46 12.36
CA ILE A 315 12.54 16.57 13.38
C ILE A 315 12.46 17.36 14.68
N GLU A 316 11.25 17.85 14.98
CA GLU A 316 10.95 18.65 16.16
C GLU A 316 9.98 17.92 17.08
N GLU A 317 10.43 17.66 18.31
CA GLU A 317 9.67 16.95 19.30
C GLU A 317 9.09 17.94 20.31
N ASN A 318 7.97 17.57 20.93
CA ASN A 318 7.42 18.37 22.03
C ASN A 318 7.53 17.63 23.38
N VAL A 319 8.40 16.61 23.45
CA VAL A 319 8.62 15.77 24.64
C VAL A 319 10.09 15.34 24.74
N THR A 320 10.51 14.92 25.93
CA THR A 320 11.92 14.66 26.27
C THR A 320 12.46 13.28 25.85
N ASN A 321 11.59 12.35 25.43
CA ASN A 321 11.97 10.93 25.25
C ASN A 321 12.11 10.49 23.79
N GLY A 322 11.84 11.35 22.80
CA GLY A 322 12.00 10.92 21.43
C GLY A 322 13.47 10.75 21.06
N LEU A 323 13.68 9.79 20.18
CA LEU A 323 15.00 9.35 19.75
C LEU A 323 15.40 10.02 18.45
N GLY A 324 14.42 10.52 17.68
CA GLY A 324 14.61 11.13 16.37
C GLY A 324 15.43 10.27 15.39
N GLY A 325 15.98 10.92 14.36
CA GLY A 325 16.95 10.30 13.45
C GLY A 325 16.39 9.55 12.24
N ALA A 326 17.29 8.98 11.42
CA ALA A 326 16.92 8.26 10.21
C ALA A 326 16.45 6.83 10.54
N PHE A 327 17.19 6.13 11.40
CA PHE A 327 16.93 4.73 11.67
C PHE A 327 16.97 4.44 13.16
N VAL A 328 15.93 3.75 13.66
CA VAL A 328 15.86 3.29 15.04
C VAL A 328 15.57 1.80 15.11
N SER A 329 16.45 1.05 15.77
CA SER A 329 16.18 -0.31 16.21
C SER A 329 15.92 -0.36 17.71
N TYR A 330 14.81 -0.99 18.09
CA TYR A 330 14.34 -1.01 19.47
C TYR A 330 13.99 -2.43 19.95
N GLY A 331 14.57 -2.81 21.10
CA GLY A 331 14.33 -4.08 21.78
C GLY A 331 15.37 -5.16 21.47
N ASN A 332 15.44 -6.17 22.34
CA ASN A 332 16.42 -7.26 22.29
C ASN A 332 16.42 -8.08 21.00
N SER A 333 15.32 -8.08 20.25
CA SER A 333 15.17 -8.83 19.01
C SER A 333 15.56 -8.02 17.77
N ALA A 334 15.77 -6.72 17.93
CA ALA A 334 16.14 -5.84 16.83
C ALA A 334 17.66 -5.92 16.61
N THR A 335 18.10 -7.01 15.99
CA THR A 335 19.51 -7.27 15.68
C THR A 335 19.76 -7.28 14.17
N GLY A 336 20.78 -6.57 13.70
CA GLY A 336 21.03 -6.49 12.27
C GLY A 336 22.31 -5.79 11.86
N THR A 337 22.42 -5.55 10.54
CA THR A 337 23.51 -4.81 9.91
C THR A 337 22.98 -3.56 9.24
N ILE A 338 23.78 -2.51 9.28
CA ILE A 338 23.54 -1.29 8.51
C ILE A 338 24.84 -0.88 7.84
N GLU A 339 24.82 -0.75 6.52
CA GLU A 339 25.98 -0.36 5.71
C GLU A 339 25.59 0.73 4.70
N ASP A 340 26.59 1.45 4.19
CA ASP A 340 26.41 2.48 3.14
C ASP A 340 25.31 3.51 3.46
N ILE A 341 25.43 4.15 4.63
CA ILE A 341 24.51 5.20 5.07
C ILE A 341 25.11 6.57 4.82
N THR A 342 24.32 7.46 4.21
CA THR A 342 24.60 8.89 4.16
C THR A 342 23.47 9.66 4.83
N VAL A 343 23.78 10.40 5.89
CA VAL A 343 22.85 11.33 6.54
C VAL A 343 23.47 12.73 6.54
N HIS A 344 22.80 13.70 5.93
CA HIS A 344 23.28 15.08 5.84
C HIS A 344 22.14 16.09 5.85
N ASP A 345 22.39 17.31 6.30
CA ASP A 345 21.39 18.39 6.31
C ASP A 345 20.10 18.05 7.10
N VAL A 346 20.23 17.25 8.16
CA VAL A 346 19.13 16.89 9.07
C VAL A 346 19.22 17.73 10.34
N ILE A 347 18.12 18.40 10.68
CA ILE A 347 17.95 19.11 11.95
C ILE A 347 17.06 18.24 12.84
N CYS A 348 17.61 17.78 13.96
CA CYS A 348 16.90 16.95 14.92
C CYS A 348 17.15 17.48 16.33
N GLN A 349 16.08 17.73 17.09
CA GLN A 349 16.20 18.25 18.45
C GLN A 349 16.82 17.22 19.39
N HIS A 350 16.40 15.96 19.26
CA HIS A 350 16.85 14.82 20.06
C HIS A 350 17.07 13.65 19.10
N GLY A 351 18.32 13.38 18.69
CA GLY A 351 18.59 12.19 17.90
C GLY A 351 19.96 12.09 17.24
N CYS A 352 20.24 10.89 16.75
CA CYS A 352 21.42 10.55 15.96
C CYS A 352 20.98 10.02 14.59
N ALA A 353 21.91 9.87 13.64
CA ALA A 353 21.60 9.28 12.34
C ALA A 353 21.01 7.86 12.49
N VAL A 354 21.60 7.07 13.38
CA VAL A 354 21.22 5.68 13.67
C VAL A 354 21.22 5.48 15.19
N TYR A 355 20.10 5.03 15.74
CA TYR A 355 20.00 4.60 17.13
C TYR A 355 19.73 3.10 17.20
N CYS A 356 20.53 2.40 17.99
CA CYS A 356 20.36 0.97 18.22
C CYS A 356 20.37 0.67 19.71
N SER A 357 19.22 0.26 20.25
CA SER A 357 19.14 -0.12 21.66
C SER A 357 19.85 -1.46 21.94
N GLN A 358 20.41 -1.62 23.14
CA GLN A 358 20.78 -2.93 23.72
C GLN A 358 21.76 -3.79 22.89
N GLY A 359 22.64 -3.19 22.09
CA GLY A 359 23.63 -3.91 21.28
C GLY A 359 23.06 -4.49 19.98
N GLY A 360 21.90 -3.99 19.53
CA GLY A 360 21.17 -4.46 18.35
C GLY A 360 21.82 -4.22 16.97
N CYS A 361 23.04 -3.71 16.89
CA CYS A 361 23.69 -3.47 15.60
C CYS A 361 25.15 -3.88 15.57
N ASN A 362 25.55 -4.55 14.48
CA ASN A 362 26.92 -4.52 13.99
C ASN A 362 26.99 -3.39 12.95
N CYS A 363 27.57 -2.25 13.36
CA CYS A 363 27.92 -1.15 12.46
C CYS A 363 29.36 -1.30 11.98
#